data_AF-A0A4Y3TQT2-F1
#
_entry.id   AF-A0A4Y3TQT2-F1
#
_cell.length_a   1.000
_cell.length_b   1.000
_cell.length_c   1.000
_cell.angle_alpha   90.00
_cell.angle_beta   90.00
_cell.angle_gamma   90.00
#
_symmetry.space_group_name_H-M   'P 1'
#
loop_
_entity.id
_entity.type
_entity.pdbx_description
1 polymer ?
#
loop_
_entity_poly.entity_id
_entity_poly.type
_entity_poly.pdbx_seq_one_letter_code
_entity_poly.pdbx_strand_id
1 'polypeptide(L)'
;MPASRTSRLSVRASPNELILWNHLARSHGHVTTSDWIRSLLASAELSEDDSPPVSDELRRLRTQLSRVGNNLNQLAHSANCGDAVHCGFVLSEIETLIHQLDRILSRSRKKPSSRTARRKCETTVTVH
;
A
#
# COMPACT_ATOMS: atom_id res chain seq x y z
N MET A 1 30.31 3.44 16.53
CA MET A 1 29.99 2.09 17.07
C MET A 1 28.51 2.06 17.40
N PRO A 2 27.72 1.06 16.94
CA PRO A 2 26.33 0.95 17.35
C PRO A 2 26.26 0.78 18.89
N ALA A 3 25.34 1.47 19.54
CA ALA A 3 25.16 1.38 20.99
C ALA A 3 24.85 -0.05 21.43
N SER A 4 25.46 -0.48 22.54
CA SER A 4 25.26 -1.82 23.10
C SER A 4 23.81 -2.01 23.56
N ARG A 5 23.17 -3.08 23.11
CA ARG A 5 21.80 -3.43 23.48
C ARG A 5 21.83 -4.16 24.82
N THR A 6 21.35 -3.51 25.88
CA THR A 6 21.43 -4.02 27.27
C THR A 6 20.10 -4.58 27.80
N SER A 7 18.96 -4.20 27.20
CA SER A 7 17.62 -4.63 27.64
C SER A 7 16.99 -5.65 26.70
N ARG A 8 16.19 -6.56 27.26
CA ARG A 8 15.47 -7.61 26.51
C ARG A 8 13.96 -7.37 26.55
N LEU A 9 13.35 -7.33 25.37
CA LEU A 9 11.90 -7.40 25.19
C LEU A 9 11.50 -8.84 24.87
N SER A 10 10.49 -9.36 25.57
CA SER A 10 9.99 -10.73 25.39
C SER A 10 8.51 -10.71 25.02
N VAL A 11 8.14 -11.49 24.00
CA VAL A 11 6.76 -11.65 23.53
C VAL A 11 6.45 -13.14 23.51
N ARG A 12 5.26 -13.53 24.00
CA ARG A 12 4.77 -14.91 23.86
C ARG A 12 4.14 -15.07 22.48
N ALA A 13 4.44 -16.18 21.82
CA ALA A 13 3.92 -16.50 20.50
C ALA A 13 3.58 -17.99 20.42
N SER A 14 2.51 -18.30 19.71
CA SER A 14 2.22 -19.65 19.27
C SER A 14 3.22 -20.12 18.20
N PRO A 15 3.36 -21.43 17.96
CA PRO A 15 4.23 -21.95 16.91
C PRO A 15 3.93 -21.37 15.51
N ASN A 16 2.64 -21.20 15.19
CA ASN A 16 2.20 -20.67 13.90
C ASN A 16 2.60 -19.21 13.71
N GLU A 17 2.44 -18.38 14.76
CA GLU A 17 2.89 -16.99 14.74
C GLU A 17 4.40 -16.90 14.54
N LEU A 18 5.17 -17.77 15.21
CA LEU A 18 6.62 -17.78 15.07
C LEU A 18 7.06 -18.15 13.65
N ILE A 19 6.40 -19.13 13.02
CA ILE A 19 6.64 -19.50 11.61
C ILE A 19 6.33 -18.31 10.69
N LEU A 20 5.16 -17.69 10.87
CA LEU A 20 4.73 -16.55 10.07
C LEU A 20 5.70 -15.38 10.17
N TRP A 21 6.11 -15.01 11.38
CA TRP A 21 7.03 -13.89 11.61
C TRP A 21 8.42 -14.15 11.03
N ASN A 22 8.93 -15.38 11.15
CA ASN A 22 10.20 -15.75 10.52
C ASN A 22 10.13 -15.66 8.99
N HIS A 23 9.01 -16.10 8.40
CA HIS A 23 8.80 -15.96 6.96
C HIS A 23 8.75 -14.50 6.53
N LEU A 24 7.97 -13.66 7.25
CA LEU A 24 7.87 -12.22 6.97
C LEU A 24 9.23 -11.52 7.10
N ALA A 25 9.98 -11.80 8.16
CA ALA A 25 11.31 -11.22 8.35
C ALA A 25 12.21 -11.48 7.13
N ARG A 26 12.24 -12.73 6.64
CA ARG A 26 13.01 -13.11 5.46
C ARG A 26 12.49 -12.47 4.18
N SER A 27 11.18 -12.42 3.97
CA SER A 27 10.60 -11.78 2.78
C SER A 27 10.88 -10.27 2.74
N HIS A 28 11.06 -9.65 3.89
CA HIS A 28 11.48 -8.25 4.02
C HIS A 28 13.00 -8.04 4.04
N GLY A 29 13.80 -9.10 3.82
CA GLY A 29 15.26 -9.01 3.70
C GLY A 29 16.02 -9.00 5.04
N HIS A 30 15.35 -9.29 6.15
CA HIS A 30 15.99 -9.38 7.46
C HIS A 30 16.50 -10.78 7.75
N VAL A 31 17.66 -10.84 8.40
CA VAL A 31 18.31 -12.11 8.78
C VAL A 31 17.58 -12.79 9.94
N THR A 32 16.98 -12.00 10.84
CA THR A 32 16.28 -12.53 12.02
C THR A 32 14.97 -11.78 12.27
N THR A 33 14.02 -12.46 12.89
CA THR A 33 12.75 -11.87 13.34
C THR A 33 12.96 -10.73 14.33
N SER A 34 13.98 -10.82 15.20
CA SER A 34 14.30 -9.72 16.13
C SER A 34 14.86 -8.49 15.44
N ASP A 35 15.56 -8.65 14.30
CA ASP A 35 16.02 -7.52 13.48
C ASP A 35 14.84 -6.86 12.78
N TRP A 36 13.96 -7.67 12.17
CA TRP A 36 12.73 -7.21 11.54
C TRP A 36 11.80 -6.47 12.51
N ILE A 37 11.48 -7.04 13.68
CA ILE A 37 10.63 -6.41 14.70
C ILE A 37 11.22 -5.07 15.15
N ARG A 38 12.54 -4.97 15.29
CA ARG A 38 13.19 -3.73 15.70
C ARG A 38 13.09 -2.66 14.62
N SER A 39 13.28 -3.04 13.35
CA SER A 39 13.04 -2.14 12.22
C SER A 39 11.57 -1.71 12.14
N LEU A 40 10.63 -2.62 12.39
CA LEU A 40 9.20 -2.37 12.38
C LEU A 40 8.81 -1.36 13.47
N LEU A 41 9.25 -1.58 14.70
CA LEU A 41 8.99 -0.67 15.83
C LEU A 41 9.59 0.72 15.58
N ALA A 42 10.81 0.78 15.04
CA ALA A 42 11.43 2.06 14.66
C ALA A 42 10.65 2.77 13.54
N SER A 43 10.07 2.03 12.59
CA SER A 43 9.24 2.59 11.52
C SER A 43 7.81 2.94 11.96
N ALA A 44 7.30 2.31 13.02
CA ALA A 44 5.97 2.58 13.56
C ALA A 44 5.92 3.97 14.21
N GLU A 45 7.01 4.39 14.87
CA GLU A 45 7.18 5.76 15.40
C GLU A 45 7.17 6.82 14.28
N LEU A 46 7.61 6.45 13.07
CA LEU A 46 7.59 7.32 11.88
C LEU A 46 6.22 7.36 11.18
N SER A 47 5.26 6.53 11.62
CA SER A 47 3.93 6.40 11.04
C SER A 47 2.84 7.14 11.84
N GLU A 48 3.21 8.07 12.72
CA GLU A 48 2.33 9.14 13.21
C GLU A 48 2.04 10.22 12.14
N ASP A 49 2.39 9.97 10.87
CA ASP A 49 1.84 10.74 9.76
C ASP A 49 0.44 10.18 9.43
N ASP A 50 -0.57 11.01 9.68
CA ASP A 50 -2.04 10.87 9.68
C ASP A 50 -2.69 10.29 8.38
N SER A 51 -1.96 9.50 7.61
CA SER A 51 -2.40 8.91 6.36
C SER A 51 -3.13 7.59 6.64
N PRO A 52 -4.41 7.45 6.25
CA PRO A 52 -5.11 6.18 6.38
C PRO A 52 -4.30 5.08 5.69
N PRO A 53 -4.20 3.88 6.29
CA PRO A 53 -3.34 2.83 5.77
C PRO A 53 -3.75 2.53 4.33
N VAL A 54 -2.77 2.39 3.44
CA VAL A 54 -2.93 2.13 2.00
C VAL A 54 -4.00 1.06 1.68
N SER A 55 -4.22 0.13 2.61
CA SER A 55 -5.30 -0.87 2.59
C SER A 55 -6.72 -0.26 2.51
N ASP A 56 -7.00 0.80 3.27
CA ASP A 56 -8.31 1.48 3.27
C ASP A 56 -8.55 2.26 1.98
N GLU A 57 -7.51 2.89 1.43
CA GLU A 57 -7.60 3.55 0.13
C GLU A 57 -7.86 2.53 -0.99
N LEU A 58 -7.13 1.40 -0.99
CA LEU A 58 -7.37 0.31 -1.95
C LEU A 58 -8.76 -0.31 -1.78
N ARG A 59 -9.25 -0.45 -0.54
CA ARG A 59 -10.60 -0.93 -0.27
C ARG A 59 -11.65 0.04 -0.81
N ARG A 60 -11.45 1.36 -0.63
CA ARG A 60 -12.32 2.40 -1.20
C ARG A 60 -12.29 2.36 -2.72
N LEU A 61 -11.12 2.26 -3.34
CA LEU A 61 -10.98 2.13 -4.80
C LEU A 61 -11.73 0.90 -5.34
N ARG A 62 -11.58 -0.25 -4.68
CA ARG A 62 -12.32 -1.47 -5.06
C ARG A 62 -13.84 -1.25 -4.98
N THR A 63 -14.33 -0.64 -3.89
CA THR A 63 -15.77 -0.35 -3.74
C THR A 63 -16.28 0.60 -4.83
N GLN A 64 -15.51 1.63 -5.18
CA GLN A 64 -15.88 2.57 -6.23
C GLN A 64 -15.92 1.87 -7.60
N LEU A 65 -14.93 1.03 -7.91
CA LEU A 65 -14.90 0.27 -9.15
C LEU A 65 -16.08 -0.72 -9.26
N SER A 66 -16.46 -1.37 -8.16
CA SER A 66 -17.66 -2.22 -8.13
C SER A 66 -18.94 -1.44 -8.44
N ARG A 67 -19.06 -0.19 -7.94
CA ARG A 67 -20.21 0.67 -8.27
C ARG A 67 -20.24 1.06 -9.73
N VAL A 68 -19.10 1.42 -10.31
CA VAL A 68 -18.97 1.69 -11.75
C VAL A 68 -19.41 0.48 -12.57
N GLY A 69 -18.90 -0.71 -12.22
CA GLY A 69 -19.28 -1.96 -12.89
C GLY A 69 -20.78 -2.24 -12.82
N ASN A 70 -21.41 -2.03 -11.66
CA ASN A 70 -22.85 -2.20 -11.49
C ASN A 70 -23.65 -1.22 -12.36
N ASN A 71 -23.25 0.05 -12.42
CA ASN A 71 -23.92 1.06 -13.24
C ASN A 71 -23.81 0.73 -14.73
N LEU A 72 -22.63 0.29 -15.19
CA LEU A 72 -22.45 -0.16 -16.57
C LEU A 72 -23.33 -1.38 -16.89
N ASN A 73 -23.45 -2.31 -15.94
CA ASN A 73 -24.30 -3.48 -16.12
C ASN A 73 -25.79 -3.11 -16.19
N GLN A 74 -26.23 -2.12 -15.41
CA GLN A 74 -27.59 -1.57 -15.50
C GLN A 74 -27.84 -0.90 -16.84
N LEU A 75 -26.90 -0.08 -17.34
CA LEU A 75 -27.01 0.55 -18.65
C LEU A 75 -27.07 -0.48 -19.78
N ALA A 76 -26.22 -1.51 -19.73
CA ALA A 76 -26.24 -2.60 -20.70
C ALA A 76 -27.56 -3.36 -20.66
N HIS A 77 -28.08 -3.64 -19.46
CA HIS A 77 -29.38 -4.28 -19.28
C HIS A 77 -30.52 -3.41 -19.82
N SER A 78 -30.58 -2.12 -19.47
CA SER A 78 -31.62 -1.19 -19.95
C SER A 78 -31.57 -1.00 -21.47
N ALA A 79 -30.37 -0.92 -22.05
CA ALA A 79 -30.19 -0.86 -23.50
C ALA A 79 -30.64 -2.16 -24.19
N ASN A 80 -30.36 -3.32 -23.58
CA ASN A 80 -30.81 -4.61 -24.10
C ASN A 80 -32.34 -4.81 -23.96
N CYS A 81 -32.99 -4.12 -23.02
CA CYS A 81 -34.44 -4.19 -22.81
C CYS A 81 -35.25 -3.16 -23.62
N GLY A 82 -34.60 -2.25 -24.36
CA GLY A 82 -35.27 -1.31 -25.28
C GLY A 82 -35.99 -0.12 -24.63
N ASP A 83 -35.77 0.14 -23.34
CA ASP A 83 -36.34 1.32 -22.66
C ASP A 83 -35.60 2.60 -23.08
N ALA A 84 -36.33 3.70 -23.23
CA ALA A 84 -35.77 5.02 -23.53
C ALA A 84 -34.84 5.47 -22.38
N VAL A 85 -33.54 5.25 -22.54
CA VAL A 85 -32.55 5.44 -21.48
C VAL A 85 -32.36 6.93 -21.22
N HIS A 86 -32.81 7.41 -20.05
CA HIS A 86 -32.47 8.75 -19.56
C HIS A 86 -31.04 8.74 -18.99
N CYS A 87 -30.05 8.67 -19.89
CA CYS A 87 -28.62 8.48 -19.57
C CYS A 87 -27.99 9.61 -18.74
N GLY A 88 -28.62 10.79 -18.67
CA GLY A 88 -28.02 11.99 -18.08
C GLY A 88 -27.60 11.81 -16.63
N PHE A 89 -28.43 11.14 -15.82
CA PHE A 89 -28.11 10.90 -14.41
C PHE A 89 -26.92 9.95 -14.26
N VAL A 90 -26.94 8.82 -14.98
CA VAL A 90 -25.87 7.80 -14.88
C VAL A 90 -24.54 8.33 -15.41
N LEU A 91 -24.55 9.12 -16.48
CA LEU A 91 -23.35 9.76 -17.01
C LEU A 91 -22.77 10.76 -16.01
N SER A 92 -23.61 11.54 -15.32
CA SER A 92 -23.16 12.49 -14.30
C SER A 92 -22.54 11.80 -13.06
N GLU A 93 -23.06 10.64 -12.68
CA GLU A 93 -22.47 9.82 -11.61
C GLU A 93 -21.10 9.26 -12.04
N ILE A 94 -20.98 8.77 -13.28
CA ILE A 94 -19.72 8.26 -13.82
C ILE A 94 -18.66 9.37 -13.84
N GLU A 95 -19.01 10.57 -14.31
CA GLU A 95 -18.10 11.72 -14.35
C GLU A 95 -17.63 12.13 -12.94
N THR A 96 -18.55 12.12 -11.97
CA THR A 96 -18.22 12.40 -10.57
C THR A 96 -17.23 11.36 -10.00
N LEU A 97 -17.44 10.09 -10.32
CA LEU A 97 -16.56 8.99 -9.88
C LEU A 97 -15.16 9.09 -10.51
N ILE A 98 -15.08 9.45 -11.80
CA ILE A 98 -13.80 9.69 -12.50
C ILE A 98 -13.02 10.81 -11.82
N HIS A 99 -13.67 11.95 -11.54
CA HIS A 99 -13.00 13.07 -10.86
C HIS A 99 -12.51 12.72 -9.45
N GLN A 100 -13.24 11.88 -8.72
CA GLN A 100 -12.80 11.41 -7.41
C GLN A 100 -11.57 10.50 -7.51
N LEU A 101 -11.54 9.60 -8.50
CA LEU A 101 -10.40 8.73 -8.78
C LEU A 101 -9.15 9.56 -9.14
N ASP A 102 -9.29 10.53 -10.04
CA ASP A 102 -8.18 11.41 -10.42
C ASP A 102 -7.61 12.17 -9.23
N ARG A 103 -8.47 12.61 -8.30
CA ARG A 103 -8.04 13.31 -7.08
C ARG A 103 -7.25 12.41 -6.14
N ILE A 104 -7.64 11.14 -6.01
CA ILE A 104 -6.93 10.14 -5.18
C ILE A 104 -5.58 9.81 -5.82
N LEU A 105 -5.55 9.51 -7.12
CA LEU A 105 -4.34 9.18 -7.85
C LEU A 105 -3.34 10.35 -7.84
N SER A 106 -3.82 11.59 -8.00
CA SER A 106 -2.99 12.79 -7.97
C SER A 106 -2.35 13.05 -6.60
N ARG A 107 -3.04 12.69 -5.50
CA ARG A 107 -2.47 12.78 -4.14
C ARG A 107 -1.37 11.74 -3.93
N SER A 108 -1.55 10.52 -4.44
CA SER A 108 -0.53 9.47 -4.40
C SER A 108 0.73 9.86 -5.20
N ARG A 109 0.56 10.46 -6.39
CA ARG A 109 1.67 10.90 -7.26
C ARG A 109 2.48 12.07 -6.71
N LYS A 110 1.87 12.92 -5.86
CA LYS A 110 2.54 14.09 -5.26
C LYS A 110 3.44 13.75 -4.07
N LYS A 111 3.49 12.49 -3.59
CA LYS A 111 4.56 12.03 -2.68
C LYS A 111 5.84 11.84 -3.52
N PRO A 112 6.84 12.75 -3.46
CA PRO A 112 8.10 12.50 -4.13
C PRO A 112 8.75 11.34 -3.40
N SER A 113 8.96 10.21 -4.09
CA SER A 113 9.84 9.18 -3.58
C SER A 113 11.22 9.81 -3.38
N SER A 114 11.62 10.06 -2.14
CA SER A 114 12.97 10.48 -1.76
C SER A 114 13.96 9.32 -1.90
N ARG A 115 14.00 8.71 -3.10
CA ARG A 115 14.97 7.68 -3.48
C ARG A 115 16.03 8.31 -4.38
N THR A 116 16.83 9.20 -3.81
CA THR A 116 18.10 9.62 -4.42
C THR A 116 19.19 9.72 -3.36
N ALA A 117 19.70 8.59 -2.91
CA ALA A 117 20.99 8.49 -2.25
C ALA A 117 21.85 7.44 -2.97
N ARG A 118 22.34 7.86 -4.13
CA ARG A 118 23.63 7.56 -4.77
C ARG A 118 24.47 6.47 -4.06
N ARG A 119 24.38 5.21 -4.51
CA ARG A 119 25.44 4.21 -4.27
C ARG A 119 26.66 4.61 -5.08
N LYS A 120 27.74 5.08 -4.44
CA LYS A 120 29.08 5.06 -5.04
C LYS A 120 29.59 3.63 -4.91
N CYS A 121 29.80 2.95 -6.03
CA CYS A 121 30.61 1.74 -6.07
C CYS A 121 32.07 2.17 -5.94
N GLU A 122 32.72 1.77 -4.85
CA GLU A 122 34.16 1.90 -4.67
C GLU A 122 34.78 0.60 -5.23
N THR A 123 35.32 0.69 -6.44
CA THR A 123 36.09 -0.39 -7.06
C THR A 123 37.54 -0.23 -6.63
N THR A 124 37.99 -1.00 -5.64
CA THR A 124 39.41 -1.21 -5.37
C THR A 124 39.84 -2.51 -6.06
N VAL A 125 40.49 -2.36 -7.21
CA VAL A 125 41.35 -3.40 -7.79
C VAL A 125 42.76 -2.84 -7.79
N THR A 126 43.62 -3.41 -6.94
CA THR A 126 45.07 -3.33 -7.12
C THR A 126 45.65 -4.71 -6.85
N VAL A 127 46.17 -5.27 -7.93
CA VAL A 127 46.91 -6.52 -8.05
C VAL A 127 48.33 -6.28 -7.54
N HIS A 128 48.86 -7.21 -6.76
CA HIS A 128 50.30 -7.48 -6.67
C HIS A 128 50.51 -8.99 -6.70
#